data_AF-A0A239A5H5-F1
#
_entry.id   AF-A0A239A5H5-F1
#
_cell.length_a   1.000
_cell.length_b   1.000
_cell.length_c   1.000
_cell.angle_alpha   90.00
_cell.angle_beta   90.00
_cell.angle_gamma   90.00
#
_symmetry.space_group_name_H-M   'P 1'
#
loop_
_entity.id
_entity.type
_entity.pdbx_description
1 polymer ?
#
loop_
_entity_poly.entity_id
_entity_poly.type
_entity_poly.pdbx_seq_one_letter_code
_entity_poly.pdbx_strand_id
1 'polypeptide(L)'
;MKKIITTLFVLIASILIFSFTVNPKEETSYRSIQELSSDARFIGLLQDQLQLVNKAKDLKTLASYDSKESLSNADINKISTLAGYKSRADYERALKSKIAVIKSLEKDYNISKYSKSQLNQIGLTTMNSRNFKAALPVIIDDGDVGGNTNECLELCADARTACYAVATTAAVAAHIGCGAADVTVILGIACHTAVLAAQAAALHQCDVTYAQCVNGC
;
A
#
# COMPACT_ATOMS: atom_id res chain seq x y z
N MET A 1 10.01 -62.80 -9.01
CA MET A 1 10.47 -61.44 -9.39
C MET A 1 9.79 -60.88 -10.64
N LYS A 2 9.77 -61.57 -11.79
CA LYS A 2 9.12 -61.04 -13.03
C LYS A 2 7.66 -60.60 -12.87
N LYS A 3 6.80 -61.37 -12.17
CA LYS A 3 5.38 -61.03 -11.99
C LYS A 3 5.14 -59.79 -11.12
N ILE A 4 6.00 -59.51 -10.14
CA ILE A 4 5.86 -58.36 -9.22
C ILE A 4 6.17 -57.05 -9.95
N ILE A 5 7.17 -57.06 -10.85
CA ILE A 5 7.56 -55.90 -11.65
C ILE A 5 6.45 -55.52 -12.63
N THR A 6 5.77 -56.50 -13.24
CA THR A 6 4.67 -56.25 -14.19
C THR A 6 3.47 -55.61 -13.50
N THR A 7 3.12 -56.06 -12.30
CA THR A 7 1.99 -55.48 -11.53
C THR A 7 2.29 -54.05 -11.07
N LEU A 8 3.54 -53.76 -10.67
CA LEU A 8 3.95 -52.41 -10.26
C LEU A 8 3.91 -51.41 -11.43
N PHE A 9 4.31 -51.85 -12.63
CA PHE A 9 4.31 -51.01 -13.82
C PHE A 9 2.89 -50.63 -14.28
N VAL A 10 1.94 -51.56 -14.19
CA VAL A 10 0.52 -51.30 -14.50
C VAL A 10 -0.07 -50.32 -13.49
N LEU A 11 0.28 -50.42 -12.20
CA LEU A 11 -0.20 -49.52 -11.15
C LEU A 11 0.32 -48.09 -11.33
N ILE A 12 1.61 -47.92 -11.67
CA ILE A 12 2.20 -46.59 -11.95
C ILE A 12 1.61 -45.98 -13.22
N ALA A 13 1.42 -46.79 -14.28
CA ALA A 13 0.78 -46.33 -15.52
C ALA A 13 -0.68 -45.92 -15.30
N SER A 14 -1.40 -46.61 -14.42
CA SER A 14 -2.80 -46.27 -14.07
C SER A 14 -2.90 -44.93 -13.35
N ILE A 15 -1.97 -44.62 -12.44
CA ILE A 15 -1.94 -43.35 -11.70
C ILE A 15 -1.60 -42.17 -12.64
N LEU A 16 -0.78 -42.41 -13.67
CA LEU A 16 -0.42 -41.39 -14.66
C LEU A 16 -1.58 -41.05 -15.62
N ILE A 17 -2.48 -41.99 -15.92
CA ILE A 17 -3.60 -41.77 -16.84
C ILE A 17 -4.73 -40.94 -16.20
N PHE A 18 -4.90 -41.00 -14.88
CA PHE A 18 -5.92 -40.17 -14.18
C PHE A 18 -5.49 -38.71 -13.92
N SER A 19 -4.26 -38.32 -14.26
CA SER A 19 -3.73 -36.97 -13.97
C SER A 19 -3.95 -35.93 -15.08
N PHE A 20 -4.63 -36.28 -16.19
CA PHE A 20 -4.81 -35.39 -17.34
C PHE A 20 -6.28 -35.06 -17.67
N THR A 21 -7.14 -34.92 -16.67
CA THR A 21 -8.35 -34.09 -16.84
C THR A 21 -8.01 -32.65 -16.43
N VAL A 22 -7.19 -32.00 -17.26
CA VAL A 22 -7.01 -30.56 -17.19
C VAL A 22 -8.33 -29.97 -17.67
N ASN A 23 -9.27 -29.72 -16.76
CA ASN A 23 -10.33 -28.75 -17.04
C ASN A 23 -9.60 -27.49 -17.50
N PRO A 24 -9.81 -27.00 -18.73
CA PRO A 24 -9.27 -25.71 -19.11
C PRO A 24 -9.85 -24.74 -18.09
N LYS A 25 -9.01 -24.28 -17.15
CA LYS A 25 -9.37 -23.17 -16.27
C LYS A 25 -9.83 -22.09 -17.23
N GLU A 26 -11.09 -21.67 -17.12
CA GLU A 26 -11.54 -20.46 -17.80
C GLU A 26 -10.46 -19.41 -17.57
N GLU A 27 -9.86 -18.91 -18.64
CA GLU A 27 -8.94 -17.79 -18.54
C GLU A 27 -9.77 -16.63 -18.00
N THR A 28 -9.69 -16.42 -16.69
CA THR A 28 -10.22 -15.22 -16.06
C THR A 28 -9.54 -14.04 -16.75
N SER A 29 -10.28 -13.38 -17.63
CA SER A 29 -9.82 -12.19 -18.32
C SER A 29 -9.71 -11.07 -17.28
N TYR A 30 -8.47 -10.71 -16.95
CA TYR A 30 -8.19 -9.58 -16.07
C TYR A 30 -8.31 -8.27 -16.85
N ARG A 31 -8.78 -7.22 -16.17
CA ARG A 31 -8.74 -5.86 -16.71
C ARG A 31 -7.29 -5.42 -16.91
N SER A 32 -7.12 -4.49 -17.84
CA SER A 32 -5.82 -3.85 -18.09
C SER A 32 -5.35 -3.10 -16.85
N ILE A 33 -4.11 -3.30 -16.43
CA ILE A 33 -3.55 -2.64 -15.24
C ILE A 33 -3.47 -1.12 -15.40
N GLN A 34 -3.42 -0.60 -16.63
CA GLN A 34 -3.46 0.83 -16.90
C GLN A 34 -4.79 1.46 -16.43
N GLU A 35 -5.89 0.71 -16.47
CA GLU A 35 -7.20 1.14 -15.97
C GLU A 35 -7.26 1.23 -14.43
N LEU A 36 -6.27 0.67 -13.71
CA LEU A 36 -6.20 0.80 -12.26
C LEU A 36 -6.08 2.27 -11.83
N SER A 37 -5.43 3.09 -12.66
CA SER A 37 -5.21 4.52 -12.37
C SER A 37 -6.48 5.38 -12.32
N SER A 38 -7.58 4.88 -12.89
CA SER A 38 -8.89 5.54 -12.87
C SER A 38 -9.92 4.76 -12.04
N ASP A 39 -9.54 3.63 -11.43
CA ASP A 39 -10.44 2.86 -10.58
C ASP A 39 -10.68 3.58 -9.25
N ALA A 40 -11.94 3.87 -8.95
CA ALA A 40 -12.34 4.59 -7.75
C ALA A 40 -11.86 3.93 -6.44
N ARG A 41 -11.73 2.59 -6.42
CA ARG A 41 -11.25 1.84 -5.26
C ARG A 41 -9.77 2.09 -5.02
N PHE A 42 -8.97 2.10 -6.08
CA PHE A 42 -7.53 2.38 -6.01
C PHE A 42 -7.27 3.84 -5.65
N ILE A 43 -8.02 4.76 -6.25
CA ILE A 43 -8.05 6.18 -5.87
C ILE A 43 -8.38 6.32 -4.38
N GLY A 44 -9.41 5.63 -3.89
CA GLY A 44 -9.78 5.64 -2.46
C GLY A 44 -8.67 5.14 -1.54
N LEU A 45 -7.93 4.08 -1.93
CA LEU A 45 -6.77 3.61 -1.16
C LEU A 45 -5.68 4.68 -1.05
N LEU A 46 -5.35 5.36 -2.15
CA LEU A 46 -4.37 6.45 -2.18
C LEU A 46 -4.84 7.64 -1.33
N GLN A 47 -6.12 8.01 -1.43
CA GLN A 47 -6.71 9.08 -0.64
C GLN A 47 -6.68 8.78 0.86
N ASP A 48 -7.12 7.58 1.25
CA ASP A 48 -7.10 7.14 2.64
C ASP A 48 -5.68 7.13 3.21
N GLN A 49 -4.70 6.73 2.40
CA GLN A 49 -3.31 6.66 2.83
C GLN A 49 -2.66 8.04 2.92
N LEU A 50 -3.02 8.97 2.04
CA LEU A 50 -2.58 10.37 2.13
C LEU A 50 -3.26 11.10 3.29
N GLN A 51 -4.56 10.88 3.52
CA GLN A 51 -5.27 11.48 4.66
C GLN A 51 -4.76 10.98 6.00
N LEU A 52 -4.14 9.80 6.04
CA LEU A 52 -3.55 9.29 7.27
C LEU A 52 -2.43 10.22 7.77
N VAL A 53 -1.71 10.88 6.86
CA VAL A 53 -0.73 11.93 7.19
C VAL A 53 -1.37 13.04 8.02
N ASN A 54 -2.55 13.50 7.59
CA ASN A 54 -3.26 14.60 8.25
C ASN A 54 -3.92 14.16 9.58
N LYS A 55 -4.17 12.86 9.75
CA LYS A 55 -4.79 12.29 10.96
C LYS A 55 -3.73 11.86 11.99
N ALA A 56 -2.48 11.66 11.57
CA ALA A 56 -1.42 11.21 12.44
C ALA A 56 -1.08 12.30 13.47
N LYS A 57 -1.16 11.95 14.76
CA LYS A 57 -0.90 12.88 15.86
C LYS A 57 0.58 13.16 16.05
N ASP A 58 1.43 12.21 15.69
CA ASP A 58 2.88 12.28 15.87
C ASP A 58 3.56 11.30 14.89
N LEU A 59 3.87 11.80 13.70
CA LEU A 59 4.54 11.03 12.64
C LEU A 59 5.93 10.55 13.06
N LYS A 60 6.65 11.33 13.87
CA LYS A 60 8.00 10.98 14.34
C LYS A 60 7.96 9.76 15.27
N THR A 61 7.06 9.76 16.25
CA THR A 61 6.88 8.60 17.13
C THR A 61 6.36 7.41 16.34
N LEU A 62 5.43 7.61 15.39
CA LEU A 62 4.93 6.55 14.52
C LEU A 62 6.07 5.92 13.67
N ALA A 63 6.96 6.74 13.12
CA ALA A 63 8.13 6.31 12.36
C ALA A 63 9.09 5.44 13.18
N SER A 64 9.22 5.70 14.48
CA SER A 64 10.11 4.91 15.36
C SER A 64 9.72 3.44 15.49
N TYR A 65 8.51 3.06 15.07
CA TYR A 65 8.08 1.67 15.06
C TYR A 65 8.58 0.87 13.84
N ASP A 66 9.08 1.54 12.80
CA ASP A 66 9.61 0.89 11.60
C ASP A 66 10.93 0.13 11.89
N SER A 67 11.71 0.62 12.85
CA SER A 67 12.97 0.00 13.27
C SER A 67 12.78 -1.18 14.24
N LYS A 68 11.55 -1.48 14.66
CA LYS A 68 11.28 -2.62 15.54
C LYS A 68 11.19 -3.90 14.72
N GLU A 69 11.96 -4.91 15.13
CA GLU A 69 11.91 -6.25 14.53
C GLU A 69 10.53 -6.92 14.69
N SER A 70 9.84 -6.64 15.80
CA SER A 70 8.49 -7.16 16.05
C SER A 70 7.64 -6.15 16.83
N LEU A 71 6.32 -6.28 16.66
CA LEU A 71 5.33 -5.40 17.28
C LEU A 71 4.48 -6.19 18.27
N SER A 72 4.46 -5.74 19.52
CA SER A 72 3.58 -6.27 20.55
C SER A 72 2.14 -5.76 20.38
N ASN A 73 1.19 -6.36 21.10
CA ASN A 73 -0.18 -5.85 21.17
C ASN A 73 -0.26 -4.42 21.73
N ALA A 74 0.65 -4.06 22.64
CA ALA A 74 0.74 -2.71 23.19
C ALA A 74 1.24 -1.71 22.12
N ASP A 75 2.20 -2.13 21.29
CA ASP A 75 2.68 -1.33 20.16
C ASP A 75 1.55 -1.07 19.15
N ILE A 76 0.79 -2.10 18.77
CA ILE A 76 -0.36 -1.98 17.86
C ILE A 76 -1.42 -1.01 18.43
N ASN A 77 -1.73 -1.10 19.73
CA ASN A 77 -2.64 -0.16 20.39
C ASN A 77 -2.11 1.27 20.30
N LYS A 78 -0.82 1.48 20.57
CA LYS A 78 -0.21 2.81 20.51
C LYS A 78 -0.22 3.36 19.10
N ILE A 79 0.12 2.54 18.10
CA ILE A 79 0.12 2.92 16.69
C ILE A 79 -1.28 3.28 16.20
N SER A 80 -2.31 2.53 16.57
CA SER A 80 -3.70 2.90 16.24
C SER A 80 -4.05 4.31 16.73
N THR A 81 -3.61 4.66 17.95
CA THR A 81 -3.84 5.98 18.53
C THR A 81 -3.02 7.07 17.86
N LEU A 82 -1.74 6.78 17.55
CA LEU A 82 -0.83 7.69 16.85
C LEU A 82 -1.29 7.98 15.42
N ALA A 83 -1.86 6.98 14.74
CA ALA A 83 -2.42 7.10 13.39
C ALA A 83 -3.79 7.81 13.35
N GLY A 84 -4.29 8.29 14.50
CA GLY A 84 -5.50 9.10 14.59
C GLY A 84 -6.80 8.32 14.78
N TYR A 85 -6.75 7.00 15.00
CA TYR A 85 -7.95 6.21 15.26
C TYR A 85 -8.41 6.37 16.72
N LYS A 86 -9.72 6.29 16.94
CA LYS A 86 -10.31 6.42 18.29
C LYS A 86 -10.02 5.20 19.17
N SER A 87 -9.82 4.03 18.55
CA SER A 87 -9.54 2.77 19.23
C SER A 87 -8.79 1.80 18.32
N ARG A 88 -8.20 0.75 18.91
CA ARG A 88 -7.66 -0.38 18.13
C ARG A 88 -8.73 -1.05 17.27
N ALA A 89 -9.96 -1.19 17.77
CA ALA A 89 -11.03 -1.81 17.02
C ALA A 89 -11.39 -0.98 15.76
N ASP A 90 -11.35 0.36 15.85
CA ASP A 90 -11.56 1.25 14.70
C ASP A 90 -10.44 1.07 13.66
N TYR A 91 -9.19 0.97 14.13
CA TYR A 91 -8.04 0.69 13.27
C TYR A 91 -8.14 -0.66 12.57
N GLU A 92 -8.46 -1.73 13.29
CA GLU A 92 -8.64 -3.07 12.72
C GLU A 92 -9.78 -3.12 11.69
N ARG A 93 -10.89 -2.40 11.94
CA ARG A 93 -11.98 -2.29 10.95
C ARG A 93 -11.52 -1.57 9.69
N ALA A 94 -10.76 -0.48 9.83
CA ALA A 94 -10.19 0.22 8.68
C ALA A 94 -9.22 -0.67 7.89
N LEU A 95 -8.36 -1.43 8.57
CA LEU A 95 -7.46 -2.39 7.92
C LEU A 95 -8.24 -3.48 7.17
N LYS A 96 -9.26 -4.08 7.79
CA LYS A 96 -10.12 -5.09 7.13
C LYS A 96 -10.79 -4.52 5.87
N SER A 97 -11.27 -3.29 5.92
CA SER A 97 -11.83 -2.59 4.76
C SER A 97 -10.80 -2.43 3.64
N LYS A 98 -9.59 -1.97 3.95
CA LYS A 98 -8.49 -1.84 2.97
C LYS A 98 -8.11 -3.19 2.35
N ILE A 99 -8.00 -4.24 3.16
CA ILE A 99 -7.71 -5.60 2.66
C ILE A 99 -8.82 -6.09 1.71
N ALA A 100 -10.10 -5.85 2.04
CA ALA A 100 -11.21 -6.23 1.17
C ALA A 100 -11.15 -5.50 -0.18
N VAL A 101 -10.81 -4.21 -0.18
CA VAL A 101 -10.58 -3.44 -1.40
C VAL A 101 -9.42 -4.01 -2.21
N ILE A 102 -8.28 -4.29 -1.58
CA ILE A 102 -7.10 -4.88 -2.24
C ILE A 102 -7.44 -6.24 -2.85
N LYS A 103 -8.15 -7.11 -2.12
CA LYS A 103 -8.59 -8.42 -2.63
C LYS A 103 -9.54 -8.27 -3.83
N SER A 104 -10.42 -7.27 -3.81
CA SER A 104 -11.29 -6.98 -4.94
C SER A 104 -10.51 -6.47 -6.16
N LEU A 105 -9.51 -5.61 -5.97
CA LEU A 105 -8.62 -5.16 -7.05
C LEU A 105 -7.75 -6.30 -7.57
N GLU A 106 -7.28 -7.20 -6.70
CA GLU A 106 -6.54 -8.40 -7.07
C GLU A 106 -7.36 -9.30 -8.00
N LYS A 107 -8.62 -9.52 -7.67
CA LYS A 107 -9.53 -10.31 -8.53
C LYS A 107 -9.68 -9.71 -9.92
N ASP A 108 -9.79 -8.39 -10.02
CA ASP A 108 -10.11 -7.71 -11.29
C ASP A 108 -8.88 -7.46 -12.16
N TYR A 109 -7.72 -7.19 -11.55
CA TYR A 109 -6.51 -6.74 -12.25
C TYR A 109 -5.31 -7.69 -12.09
N ASN A 110 -5.36 -8.64 -11.15
CA ASN A 110 -4.22 -9.46 -10.74
C ASN A 110 -3.02 -8.58 -10.37
N ILE A 111 -3.23 -7.64 -9.44
CA ILE A 111 -2.25 -6.59 -9.10
C ILE A 111 -0.96 -7.17 -8.49
N SER A 112 -1.03 -8.35 -7.89
CA SER A 112 0.12 -9.07 -7.30
C SER A 112 1.18 -9.50 -8.32
N LYS A 113 0.81 -9.66 -9.60
CA LYS A 113 1.78 -10.01 -10.66
C LYS A 113 2.68 -8.85 -11.08
N TYR A 114 2.35 -7.63 -10.68
CA TYR A 114 3.12 -6.44 -11.04
C TYR A 114 4.16 -6.10 -9.99
N SER A 115 5.30 -5.60 -10.45
CA SER A 115 6.35 -5.14 -9.55
C SER A 115 5.92 -3.91 -8.75
N LYS A 116 6.53 -3.71 -7.56
CA LYS A 116 6.33 -2.50 -6.75
C LYS A 116 6.58 -1.22 -7.56
N SER A 117 7.59 -1.22 -8.45
CA SER A 117 7.89 -0.08 -9.31
C SER A 117 6.74 0.27 -10.26
N GLN A 118 6.12 -0.74 -10.89
CA GLN A 118 4.96 -0.53 -11.77
C GLN A 118 3.76 0.01 -11.00
N LEU A 119 3.46 -0.56 -9.82
CA LEU A 119 2.37 -0.09 -8.96
C LEU A 119 2.61 1.35 -8.47
N ASN A 120 3.86 1.69 -8.12
CA ASN A 120 4.25 3.06 -7.76
C ASN A 120 4.01 4.02 -8.92
N GLN A 121 4.43 3.67 -10.14
CA GLN A 121 4.23 4.52 -11.31
C GLN A 121 2.75 4.75 -11.63
N ILE A 122 1.91 3.72 -11.48
CA ILE A 122 0.45 3.83 -11.61
C ILE A 122 -0.12 4.74 -10.53
N GLY A 123 0.33 4.56 -9.28
CA GLY A 123 -0.04 5.44 -8.17
C GLY A 123 0.32 6.89 -8.43
N LEU A 124 1.52 7.18 -8.91
CA LEU A 124 1.98 8.53 -9.24
C LEU A 124 1.16 9.13 -10.39
N THR A 125 0.89 8.35 -11.44
CA THR A 125 0.00 8.76 -12.53
C THR A 125 -1.39 9.12 -12.00
N THR A 126 -1.92 8.31 -11.08
CA THR A 126 -3.23 8.53 -10.46
C THR A 126 -3.24 9.82 -9.64
N MET A 127 -2.25 10.02 -8.78
CA MET A 127 -2.14 11.21 -7.93
C MET A 127 -1.95 12.50 -8.73
N ASN A 128 -1.29 12.41 -9.89
CA ASN A 128 -1.10 13.54 -10.79
C ASN A 128 -2.33 13.85 -11.66
N SER A 129 -3.33 12.97 -11.70
CA SER A 129 -4.55 13.17 -12.47
C SER A 129 -5.41 14.32 -11.91
N ARG A 130 -6.13 15.02 -12.80
CA ARG A 130 -7.05 16.11 -12.41
C ARG A 130 -8.13 15.62 -11.43
N ASN A 131 -8.65 14.41 -11.61
CA ASN A 131 -9.70 13.84 -10.76
C ASN A 131 -9.23 13.63 -9.33
N PHE A 132 -8.00 13.11 -9.16
CA PHE A 132 -7.42 12.92 -7.84
C PHE A 132 -7.18 14.25 -7.12
N LYS A 133 -6.56 15.22 -7.83
CA LYS A 133 -6.30 16.57 -7.31
C LYS A 133 -7.58 17.32 -6.93
N ALA A 134 -8.67 17.13 -7.65
CA ALA A 134 -9.96 17.74 -7.32
C ALA A 134 -10.62 17.12 -6.07
N ALA A 135 -10.33 15.86 -5.77
CA ALA A 135 -10.97 15.11 -4.68
C ALA A 135 -10.23 15.20 -3.35
N LEU A 136 -8.98 15.66 -3.36
CA LEU A 136 -8.22 15.93 -2.14
C LEU A 136 -7.91 17.41 -2.08
N PRO A 137 -8.57 18.17 -1.19
CA PRO A 137 -7.93 19.37 -0.66
C PRO A 137 -6.75 18.84 0.15
N VAL A 138 -5.60 18.67 -0.50
CA VAL A 138 -4.35 18.42 0.20
C VAL A 138 -4.07 19.70 0.96
N ILE A 139 -4.59 19.78 2.19
CA ILE A 139 -4.06 20.68 3.22
C ILE A 139 -2.72 20.07 3.62
N ILE A 140 -1.74 20.07 2.72
CA ILE A 140 -0.38 20.33 3.17
C ILE A 140 -0.53 21.76 3.61
N ASP A 141 -0.69 21.98 4.92
CA ASP A 141 -0.72 23.31 5.51
C ASP A 141 0.54 24.02 5.03
N ASP A 142 0.37 24.77 3.95
CA ASP A 142 1.28 25.74 3.35
C ASP A 142 1.24 26.94 4.28
N GLY A 143 1.56 26.69 5.56
CA GLY A 143 1.21 27.51 6.70
C GLY A 143 1.30 28.98 6.34
N ASP A 144 0.13 29.59 6.19
CA ASP A 144 -0.12 30.97 5.75
C ASP A 144 1.16 31.76 5.45
N VAL A 145 1.79 31.51 4.29
CA VAL A 145 2.85 32.38 3.78
C VAL A 145 2.15 33.59 3.16
N GLY A 146 1.49 34.35 4.02
CA GLY A 146 0.85 35.61 3.69
C GLY A 146 1.91 36.58 3.18
N GLY A 147 1.99 36.70 1.85
CA GLY A 147 2.76 37.72 1.14
C GLY A 147 3.84 37.14 0.22
N ASN A 148 3.69 37.38 -1.09
CA ASN A 148 4.68 37.13 -2.16
C ASN A 148 5.59 35.92 -1.91
N THR A 149 5.10 34.70 -2.17
CA THR A 149 5.98 33.54 -2.27
C THR A 149 7.04 33.83 -3.33
N ASN A 150 8.31 33.84 -2.93
CA ASN A 150 9.39 33.85 -3.91
C ASN A 150 9.43 32.48 -4.60
N GLU A 151 9.98 32.43 -5.82
CA GLU A 151 10.08 31.20 -6.62
C GLU A 151 10.71 30.02 -5.83
N CYS A 152 11.62 30.31 -4.90
CA CYS A 152 12.25 29.30 -4.06
C CYS A 152 11.26 28.58 -3.14
N LEU A 153 10.36 29.31 -2.46
CA LEU A 153 9.37 28.71 -1.56
C LEU A 153 8.38 27.80 -2.30
N GLU A 154 7.97 28.19 -3.52
CA GLU A 154 7.09 27.38 -4.38
C GLU A 154 7.78 26.07 -4.79
N LEU A 155 9.05 26.14 -5.21
CA LEU A 155 9.85 24.95 -5.54
C LEU A 155 10.01 24.00 -4.35
N CYS A 156 10.24 24.53 -3.14
CA CYS A 156 10.30 23.71 -1.92
C CYS A 156 8.97 23.00 -1.64
N ALA A 157 7.84 23.70 -1.78
CA ALA A 157 6.51 23.15 -1.57
C ALA A 157 6.15 22.06 -2.60
N ASP A 158 6.49 22.28 -3.87
CA ASP A 158 6.32 21.31 -4.94
C ASP A 158 7.15 20.04 -4.69
N ALA A 159 8.41 20.20 -4.26
CA ALA A 159 9.28 19.08 -3.91
C ALA A 159 8.71 18.26 -2.73
N ARG A 160 8.17 18.93 -1.70
CA ARG A 160 7.49 18.26 -0.57
C ARG A 160 6.28 17.46 -1.04
N THR A 161 5.45 18.06 -1.89
CA THR A 161 4.25 17.42 -2.45
C THR A 161 4.60 16.18 -3.28
N ALA A 162 5.64 16.27 -4.12
CA ALA A 162 6.15 15.13 -4.88
C ALA A 162 6.66 14.01 -3.95
N CYS A 163 7.40 14.38 -2.89
CA CYS A 163 7.90 13.42 -1.89
C CYS A 163 6.75 12.68 -1.20
N TYR A 164 5.68 13.39 -0.81
CA TYR A 164 4.47 12.80 -0.23
C TYR A 164 3.78 11.82 -1.18
N ALA A 165 3.69 12.16 -2.46
CA ALA A 165 3.11 11.28 -3.47
C ALA A 165 3.91 9.99 -3.64
N VAL A 166 5.24 10.08 -3.68
CA VAL A 166 6.12 8.90 -3.75
C VAL A 166 5.96 8.03 -2.50
N ALA A 167 6.01 8.62 -1.31
CA ALA A 167 5.85 7.88 -0.05
C ALA A 167 4.48 7.17 0.03
N THR A 168 3.41 7.86 -0.37
CA THR A 168 2.04 7.32 -0.34
C THR A 168 1.86 6.17 -1.32
N THR A 169 2.34 6.33 -2.56
CA THR A 169 2.22 5.29 -3.60
C THR A 169 3.04 4.06 -3.25
N ALA A 170 4.25 4.24 -2.70
CA ALA A 170 5.07 3.15 -2.17
C ALA A 170 4.36 2.39 -1.03
N ALA A 171 3.69 3.11 -0.12
CA ALA A 171 2.93 2.49 0.96
C ALA A 171 1.75 1.68 0.43
N VAL A 172 0.99 2.20 -0.53
CA VAL A 172 -0.11 1.45 -1.17
C VAL A 172 0.42 0.21 -1.90
N ALA A 173 1.51 0.32 -2.67
CA ALA A 173 2.12 -0.82 -3.34
C ALA A 173 2.62 -1.89 -2.33
N ALA A 174 3.17 -1.47 -1.20
CA ALA A 174 3.55 -2.38 -0.12
C ALA A 174 2.33 -3.06 0.53
N HIS A 175 1.25 -2.31 0.77
CA HIS A 175 -0.01 -2.87 1.27
C HIS A 175 -0.64 -3.87 0.29
N ILE A 176 -0.56 -3.62 -1.02
CA ILE A 176 -0.98 -4.58 -2.04
C ILE A 176 -0.18 -5.88 -1.90
N GLY A 177 1.14 -5.78 -1.74
CA GLY A 177 2.01 -6.94 -1.47
C GLY A 177 1.58 -7.72 -0.21
N CYS A 178 1.27 -7.02 0.89
CA CYS A 178 0.76 -7.66 2.11
C CYS A 178 -0.60 -8.34 1.88
N GLY A 179 -1.53 -7.66 1.20
CA GLY A 179 -2.90 -8.13 0.99
C GLY A 179 -3.00 -9.31 0.03
N ALA A 180 -2.10 -9.40 -0.96
CA ALA A 180 -2.01 -10.52 -1.89
C ALA A 180 -1.46 -11.80 -1.24
N ALA A 181 -0.64 -11.69 -0.20
CA ALA A 181 -0.01 -12.83 0.47
C ALA A 181 -0.94 -13.63 1.41
N ASP A 182 -2.25 -13.30 1.45
CA ASP A 182 -3.29 -13.89 2.33
C ASP A 182 -2.81 -14.17 3.76
N VAL A 183 -2.07 -13.21 4.30
CA VAL A 183 -1.50 -13.31 5.64
C VAL A 183 -2.61 -13.35 6.70
N THR A 184 -2.45 -14.20 7.71
CA THR A 184 -3.40 -14.29 8.85
C THR A 184 -3.67 -12.91 9.45
N VAL A 185 -4.82 -12.70 10.09
CA VAL A 185 -5.24 -11.38 10.62
C VAL A 185 -4.14 -10.71 11.47
N ILE A 186 -3.42 -11.48 12.30
CA ILE A 186 -2.35 -10.97 13.17
C ILE A 186 -1.13 -10.55 12.33
N LEU A 187 -0.70 -11.39 11.39
CA LEU A 187 0.42 -11.08 10.51
C LEU A 187 0.09 -9.93 9.55
N GLY A 188 -1.17 -9.84 9.12
CA GLY A 188 -1.70 -8.71 8.36
C GLY A 188 -1.59 -7.41 9.14
N ILE A 189 -2.06 -7.38 10.40
CA ILE A 189 -1.92 -6.19 11.25
C ILE A 189 -0.45 -5.78 11.38
N ALA A 190 0.48 -6.71 11.64
CA ALA A 190 1.90 -6.40 11.70
C ALA A 190 2.44 -5.83 10.38
N CYS A 191 2.12 -6.45 9.23
CA CYS A 191 2.52 -5.98 7.90
C CYS A 191 1.99 -4.57 7.62
N HIS A 192 0.71 -4.31 7.91
CA HIS A 192 0.12 -2.99 7.71
C HIS A 192 0.70 -1.94 8.66
N THR A 193 1.03 -2.35 9.87
CA THR A 193 1.63 -1.47 10.87
C THR A 193 3.06 -1.09 10.49
N ALA A 194 3.86 -2.05 10.00
CA ALA A 194 5.20 -1.79 9.48
C ALA A 194 5.16 -0.86 8.26
N VAL A 195 4.31 -1.13 7.28
CA VAL A 195 4.15 -0.25 6.11
C VAL A 195 3.72 1.16 6.52
N LEU A 196 2.85 1.27 7.52
CA LEU A 196 2.43 2.55 8.05
C LEU A 196 3.59 3.30 8.74
N ALA A 197 4.40 2.62 9.54
CA ALA A 197 5.56 3.21 10.19
C ALA A 197 6.62 3.66 9.16
N ALA A 198 6.91 2.81 8.16
CA ALA A 198 7.79 3.14 7.06
C ALA A 198 7.31 4.38 6.27
N GLN A 199 6.01 4.46 5.99
CA GLN A 199 5.45 5.65 5.34
C GLN A 199 5.59 6.88 6.25
N ALA A 200 5.29 6.76 7.54
CA ALA A 200 5.45 7.88 8.48
C ALA A 200 6.90 8.38 8.54
N ALA A 201 7.88 7.47 8.48
CA ALA A 201 9.30 7.81 8.40
C ALA A 201 9.63 8.58 7.11
N ALA A 202 9.15 8.09 5.96
CA ALA A 202 9.35 8.75 4.68
C ALA A 202 8.73 10.16 4.65
N LEU A 203 7.51 10.32 5.18
CA LEU A 203 6.82 11.61 5.24
C LEU A 203 7.52 12.58 6.19
N HIS A 204 8.00 12.11 7.35
CA HIS A 204 8.79 12.93 8.25
C HIS A 204 10.07 13.42 7.57
N GLN A 205 10.74 12.58 6.78
CA GLN A 205 11.90 12.97 6.00
C GLN A 205 11.54 14.03 4.94
N CYS A 206 10.40 13.91 4.27
CA CYS A 206 9.91 14.94 3.35
C CYS A 206 9.74 16.30 4.06
N ASP A 207 9.21 16.32 5.29
CA ASP A 207 9.05 17.54 6.08
C ASP A 207 10.38 18.16 6.52
N VAL A 208 11.32 17.32 6.95
CA VAL A 208 12.69 17.78 7.31
C VAL A 208 13.38 18.39 6.10
N THR A 209 13.30 17.74 4.94
CA THR A 209 13.89 18.25 3.69
C THR A 209 13.22 19.55 3.24
N TYR A 210 11.90 19.66 3.37
CA TYR A 210 11.18 20.91 3.11
C TYR A 210 11.67 22.05 4.01
N ALA A 211 11.76 21.83 5.32
CA ALA A 211 12.23 22.84 6.26
C ALA A 211 13.68 23.28 5.96
N GLN A 212 14.55 22.35 5.57
CA GLN A 212 15.91 22.66 5.13
C GLN A 212 15.93 23.50 3.84
N CYS A 213 15.07 23.17 2.87
CA CYS A 213 14.92 23.92 1.62
C CYS A 213 14.48 25.36 1.89
N VAL A 214 13.43 25.56 2.68
CA VAL A 214 12.90 26.88 3.05
C VAL A 214 13.94 27.73 3.78
N ASN A 215 14.71 27.13 4.70
CA ASN A 215 15.78 27.85 5.41
C ASN A 215 16.92 28.31 4.49
N GLY A 216 17.04 27.76 3.28
CA GLY A 216 18.06 28.12 2.31
C GLY A 216 17.64 29.15 1.26
N CYS A 217 16.40 29.66 1.29
CA CYS A 217 15.82 30.51 0.23
C CYS A 217 16.21 32.01 0.23
#